data_AF-A0ABD5FIC1-F1
#
_entry.id   AF-A0ABD5FIC1-F1
#
_cell.length_a   1.000
_cell.length_b   1.000
_cell.length_c   1.000
_cell.angle_alpha   90.00
_cell.angle_beta   90.00
_cell.angle_gamma   90.00
#
_symmetry.space_group_name_H-M   'P 1'
#
loop_
_entity.id
_entity.type
_entity.pdbx_description
1 polymer ?
#
loop_
_entity_poly.entity_id
_entity_poly.type
_entity_poly.pdbx_seq_one_letter_code
_entity_poly.pdbx_strand_id
1 'polypeptide(L)'
;MKCYLSNIINKEKPNPITIRKISNTIMNTLVEISIQEFAEELAVNGKTVVLAELKEPKLSKYTEIIGQELIMLDFDNKDENNLYTLENLESDSLMQEYTCFIYKTFSDKNSNVDKFRVVFRLDRVVTSNKEIEQIYQELFKLYPQADSSVGQTSRMFFGSNSGYEVIDWDNRLNVSELLGNINVENSLVIEDSNNEIVDDSIPNYELLKLGKFDIISEKLGNNFSGEFSDPIVAGNFFKTIDMVEILELPDMNPFLDIFHEETNPSASVYLNEEYDIYLYKCFSEQSPFQGDIIRVIRKLLNIKSYTKVIEVLITITNSEINWKSEIGEARYNAMELQKALKRNTLRLNYPDLNKYLHNYRQEIDLLLDLIFDYTYMDKETGEVKYMNFISLKTYAKLVKENLGYKISEGKMWNILNVVTVTELIRKAESKSIPLDLKEKLILNQQENSGQIRTSNVYYPVVNIENSQILAKEMVKNNVTISGLGYNLVYRLFGEEKANQDFPQAYKPLEDRGLVSMSKRDRNLTKASVALEKSAVKILMTQIEEQGYMYESNLISKLARVRKTKKSITQNNFQKIRADIYNNYGIKRERLTKDLYYELGIKEKYSSKVVLYKK
;
A
#
# COMPACT_ATOMS: atom_id res chain seq x y z
N MET A 1 10.95 44.43 1.70
CA MET A 1 10.96 43.00 2.03
C MET A 1 11.66 42.24 0.92
N LYS A 2 12.25 41.09 1.21
CA LYS A 2 12.93 40.28 0.18
C LYS A 2 12.17 39.00 -0.17
N CYS A 3 12.10 38.68 -1.46
CA CYS A 3 11.54 37.42 -1.96
C CYS A 3 12.08 37.12 -3.36
N TYR A 4 11.93 35.87 -3.83
CA TYR A 4 12.23 35.55 -5.22
C TYR A 4 10.97 35.73 -6.07
N LEU A 5 11.03 36.61 -7.06
CA LEU A 5 9.89 36.92 -7.92
C LEU A 5 10.23 36.57 -9.38
N SER A 6 9.47 35.67 -9.98
CA SER A 6 9.70 35.20 -11.35
C SER A 6 9.57 36.34 -12.37
N ASN A 7 10.51 36.41 -13.32
CA ASN A 7 10.42 37.31 -14.48
C ASN A 7 9.35 36.90 -15.50
N ILE A 8 8.69 35.74 -15.32
CA ILE A 8 7.67 35.22 -16.23
C ILE A 8 6.29 35.69 -15.77
N ILE A 9 5.68 36.58 -16.56
CA ILE A 9 4.30 37.07 -16.41
C ILE A 9 3.34 36.00 -16.93
N ASN A 10 2.33 35.63 -16.15
CA ASN A 10 1.34 34.62 -16.53
C ASN A 10 -0.04 35.25 -16.68
N LYS A 11 -0.74 34.94 -17.78
CA LYS A 11 -2.13 35.36 -17.99
C LYS A 11 -3.17 34.34 -17.53
N GLU A 12 -2.72 33.14 -17.20
CA GLU A 12 -3.50 31.99 -16.75
C GLU A 12 -2.62 31.11 -15.87
N LYS A 13 -3.21 30.11 -15.20
CA LYS A 13 -2.46 29.20 -14.34
C LYS A 13 -1.31 28.55 -15.13
N PRO A 14 -0.05 28.64 -14.67
CA PRO A 14 1.09 28.09 -15.40
C PRO A 14 0.92 26.59 -15.70
N ASN A 15 1.10 26.20 -16.96
CA ASN A 15 1.11 24.78 -17.34
C ASN A 15 2.43 24.10 -16.91
N PRO A 16 2.54 22.75 -16.94
CA PRO A 16 3.74 22.05 -16.47
C PRO A 16 5.06 22.49 -17.12
N ILE A 17 5.03 22.89 -18.40
CA ILE A 17 6.22 23.38 -19.11
C ILE A 17 6.65 24.74 -18.56
N THR A 18 5.69 25.65 -18.34
CA THR A 18 5.94 26.96 -17.75
C THR A 18 6.39 26.86 -16.30
N ILE A 19 5.79 25.98 -15.50
CA ILE A 19 6.22 25.71 -14.11
C ILE A 19 7.69 25.27 -14.08
N ARG A 20 8.09 24.35 -14.97
CA ARG A 20 9.49 23.90 -15.06
C ARG A 20 10.44 25.05 -15.41
N LYS A 21 10.04 25.94 -16.33
CA LYS A 21 10.83 27.13 -16.68
C LYS A 21 10.98 28.06 -15.47
N ILE A 22 9.88 28.37 -14.79
CA ILE A 22 9.87 29.21 -13.59
C ILE A 22 10.79 28.62 -12.52
N SER A 23 10.62 27.33 -12.19
CA SER A 23 11.45 26.64 -11.19
C SER A 23 12.94 26.70 -11.50
N ASN A 24 13.33 26.65 -12.77
CA ASN A 24 14.73 26.73 -13.18
C ASN A 24 15.32 28.15 -13.12
N THR A 25 14.49 29.19 -13.14
CA THR A 25 14.95 30.59 -13.25
C THR A 25 14.71 31.43 -12.01
N ILE A 26 13.71 31.09 -11.19
CA ILE A 26 13.24 31.92 -10.07
C ILE A 26 14.31 32.16 -8.99
N MET A 27 15.28 31.28 -8.84
CA MET A 27 16.40 31.47 -7.90
C MET A 27 17.38 32.57 -8.32
N ASN A 28 17.31 33.05 -9.57
CA ASN A 28 18.14 34.15 -10.07
C ASN A 28 17.46 35.52 -9.93
N THR A 29 16.28 35.58 -9.31
CA THR A 29 15.42 36.76 -9.31
C THR A 29 15.01 37.15 -7.89
N LEU A 30 15.98 37.16 -6.98
CA LEU A 30 15.82 37.74 -5.65
C LEU A 30 15.64 39.26 -5.80
N VAL A 31 14.57 39.78 -5.23
CA VAL A 31 14.25 41.22 -5.29
C VAL A 31 13.99 41.74 -3.88
N GLU A 32 14.31 43.02 -3.69
CA GLU A 32 13.82 43.81 -2.56
C GLU A 32 12.68 44.68 -3.07
N ILE A 33 11.49 44.54 -2.48
CA ILE A 33 10.24 45.09 -3.00
C ILE A 33 9.36 45.63 -1.86
N SER A 34 8.48 46.59 -2.14
CA SER A 34 7.43 47.04 -1.21
C SER A 34 6.22 46.10 -1.24
N ILE A 35 5.37 46.13 -0.20
CA ILE A 35 4.17 45.28 -0.13
C ILE A 35 3.17 45.63 -1.24
N GLN A 36 3.09 46.91 -1.63
CA GLN A 36 2.23 47.40 -2.71
C GLN A 36 2.71 46.92 -4.08
N GLU A 37 4.00 47.07 -4.37
CA GLU A 37 4.58 46.56 -5.63
C GLU A 37 4.51 45.03 -5.69
N PHE A 38 4.65 44.36 -4.56
CA PHE A 38 4.48 42.91 -4.48
C PHE A 38 3.06 42.46 -4.81
N ALA A 39 2.04 43.14 -4.27
CA ALA A 39 0.65 42.87 -4.59
C ALA A 39 0.35 43.06 -6.09
N GLU A 40 0.88 44.14 -6.68
CA GLU A 40 0.77 44.42 -8.11
C GLU A 40 1.42 43.31 -8.96
N GLU A 41 2.66 42.95 -8.62
CA GLU A 41 3.41 41.94 -9.36
C GLU A 41 2.81 40.54 -9.26
N LEU A 42 2.27 40.20 -8.10
CA LEU A 42 1.66 38.92 -7.84
C LEU A 42 0.25 38.82 -8.45
N ALA A 43 -0.64 39.77 -8.18
CA ALA A 43 -2.07 39.64 -8.42
C ALA A 43 -2.60 40.41 -9.65
N VAL A 44 -1.78 41.29 -10.25
CA VAL A 44 -2.08 41.94 -11.54
C VAL A 44 -1.20 41.36 -12.65
N ASN A 45 0.11 41.25 -12.41
CA ASN A 45 1.06 40.72 -13.39
C ASN A 45 1.21 39.19 -13.37
N GLY A 46 0.54 38.49 -12.46
CA GLY A 46 0.49 37.02 -12.44
C GLY A 46 1.86 36.35 -12.28
N LYS A 47 2.82 37.02 -11.64
CA LYS A 47 4.15 36.45 -11.39
C LYS A 47 4.07 35.37 -10.32
N THR A 48 5.08 34.50 -10.29
CA THR A 48 5.23 33.45 -9.26
C THR A 48 6.26 33.89 -8.25
N VAL A 49 6.02 33.63 -6.97
CA VAL A 49 6.91 34.02 -5.86
C VAL A 49 7.35 32.82 -5.03
N VAL A 50 8.56 32.90 -4.47
CA VAL A 50 8.99 32.14 -3.28
C VAL A 50 9.28 33.14 -2.18
N LEU A 51 8.63 32.98 -1.03
CA LEU A 51 8.56 34.02 0.00
C LEU A 51 9.84 34.18 0.81
N ALA A 52 10.62 33.11 0.97
CA ALA A 52 11.88 33.14 1.71
C ALA A 52 13.08 33.52 0.81
N GLU A 53 13.99 34.33 1.36
CA GLU A 53 15.37 34.41 0.88
C GLU A 53 16.10 33.14 1.33
N LEU A 54 16.67 32.38 0.40
CA LEU A 54 17.28 31.09 0.67
C LEU A 54 18.80 31.22 0.74
N LYS A 55 19.43 30.50 1.68
CA LYS A 55 20.89 30.49 1.86
C LYS A 55 21.62 29.87 0.66
N GLU A 56 20.95 28.94 -0.01
CA GLU A 56 21.40 28.34 -1.26
C GLU A 56 20.34 28.51 -2.35
N PRO A 57 20.71 28.65 -3.64
CA PRO A 57 19.77 28.78 -4.75
C PRO A 57 19.12 27.44 -5.12
N LYS A 58 18.51 26.78 -4.14
CA LYS A 58 17.93 25.45 -4.24
C LYS A 58 16.52 25.44 -3.63
N LEU A 59 15.52 25.15 -4.45
CA LEU A 59 14.14 24.97 -4.01
C LEU A 59 13.96 23.62 -3.30
N SER A 60 14.21 23.61 -2.00
CA SER A 60 13.99 22.47 -1.12
C SER A 60 13.51 22.96 0.24
N LYS A 61 12.59 22.24 0.87
CA LYS A 61 12.08 22.57 2.21
C LYS A 61 13.20 22.59 3.28
N TYR A 62 14.28 21.86 3.02
CA TYR A 62 15.46 21.78 3.88
C TYR A 62 16.51 22.87 3.61
N THR A 63 16.33 23.68 2.56
CA THR A 63 17.24 24.79 2.32
C THR A 63 17.02 25.83 3.42
N GLU A 64 18.06 26.08 4.22
CA GLU A 64 18.04 27.12 5.25
C GLU A 64 17.67 28.47 4.65
N ILE A 65 16.85 29.24 5.36
CA ILE A 65 16.49 30.59 4.97
C ILE A 65 17.50 31.60 5.53
N ILE A 66 17.74 32.67 4.78
CA ILE A 66 18.37 33.89 5.30
C ILE A 66 17.32 34.72 6.03
N GLY A 67 16.09 34.77 5.48
CA GLY A 67 14.99 35.50 6.06
C GLY A 67 13.68 35.33 5.29
N GLN A 68 12.56 35.42 6.00
CA GLN A 68 11.23 35.48 5.42
C GLN A 68 10.38 36.50 6.21
N GLU A 69 9.67 37.36 5.49
CA GLU A 69 8.86 38.46 6.05
C GLU A 69 7.37 38.33 5.72
N LEU A 70 7.00 37.34 4.91
CA LEU A 70 5.64 37.16 4.38
C LEU A 70 5.13 35.75 4.66
N ILE A 71 3.83 35.64 4.89
CA ILE A 71 3.10 34.37 4.99
C ILE A 71 1.89 34.44 4.07
N MET A 72 1.55 33.31 3.43
CA MET A 72 0.39 33.22 2.55
C MET A 72 -0.45 31.98 2.84
N LEU A 73 -1.71 32.18 3.22
CA LEU A 73 -2.69 31.10 3.32
C LEU A 73 -3.42 30.94 1.97
N ASP A 74 -3.67 29.70 1.57
CA ASP A 74 -4.34 29.36 0.30
C ASP A 74 -5.68 28.67 0.56
N PHE A 75 -6.78 29.36 0.24
CA PHE A 75 -8.13 28.84 0.40
C PHE A 75 -8.64 28.38 -0.97
N ASP A 76 -8.46 27.10 -1.29
CA ASP A 76 -8.97 26.48 -2.54
C ASP A 76 -10.41 25.95 -2.38
N ASN A 77 -10.94 25.92 -1.15
CA ASN A 77 -12.33 25.55 -0.83
C ASN A 77 -12.79 24.26 -1.53
N LYS A 78 -11.93 23.22 -1.50
CA LYS A 78 -12.19 21.92 -2.14
C LYS A 78 -13.20 21.06 -1.38
N ASP A 79 -13.30 21.24 -0.06
CA ASP A 79 -14.25 20.53 0.79
C ASP A 79 -15.55 21.33 0.89
N GLU A 80 -16.60 20.83 0.25
CA GLU A 80 -17.93 21.46 0.25
C GLU A 80 -18.56 21.58 1.65
N ASN A 81 -18.07 20.82 2.63
CA ASN A 81 -18.58 20.85 4.01
C ASN A 81 -17.75 21.75 4.96
N ASN A 82 -16.63 22.30 4.48
CA ASN A 82 -15.71 23.09 5.29
C ASN A 82 -15.12 24.25 4.48
N LEU A 83 -15.98 25.21 4.13
CA LEU A 83 -15.64 26.37 3.31
C LEU A 83 -15.22 27.57 4.16
N TYR A 84 -14.30 28.36 3.64
CA TYR A 84 -13.94 29.68 4.15
C TYR A 84 -14.03 30.70 3.01
N THR A 85 -15.12 31.48 2.98
CA THR A 85 -15.45 32.42 1.89
C THR A 85 -14.91 33.82 2.15
N LEU A 86 -15.03 34.70 1.15
CA LEU A 86 -14.69 36.12 1.35
C LEU A 86 -15.57 36.80 2.42
N GLU A 87 -16.84 36.43 2.50
CA GLU A 87 -17.74 36.93 3.57
C GLU A 87 -17.29 36.46 4.97
N ASN A 88 -16.71 35.25 5.08
CA ASN A 88 -16.12 34.79 6.34
C ASN A 88 -14.90 35.63 6.72
N LEU A 89 -14.05 35.96 5.75
CA LEU A 89 -12.90 36.83 5.96
C LEU A 89 -13.30 38.25 6.39
N GLU A 90 -14.34 38.83 5.79
CA GLU A 90 -14.86 40.17 6.15
C GLU A 90 -15.40 40.23 7.58
N SER A 91 -15.93 39.11 8.09
CA SER A 91 -16.49 39.01 9.44
C SER A 91 -15.48 38.53 10.50
N ASP A 92 -14.28 38.15 10.09
CA ASP A 92 -13.22 37.65 10.97
C ASP A 92 -12.30 38.78 11.45
N SER A 93 -12.42 39.14 12.72
CA SER A 93 -11.65 40.24 13.31
C SER A 93 -10.13 40.03 13.24
N LEU A 94 -9.63 38.80 13.37
CA LEU A 94 -8.19 38.51 13.32
C LEU A 94 -7.65 38.62 11.90
N MET A 95 -8.43 38.16 10.91
CA MET A 95 -8.08 38.37 9.51
C MET A 95 -8.04 39.85 9.16
N GLN A 96 -9.02 40.64 9.61
CA GLN A 96 -9.05 42.08 9.37
C GLN A 96 -7.87 42.81 10.06
N GLU A 97 -7.43 42.33 11.22
CA GLU A 97 -6.32 42.91 11.98
C GLU A 97 -4.93 42.60 11.40
N TYR A 98 -4.72 41.43 10.82
CA TYR A 98 -3.37 40.99 10.41
C TYR A 98 -3.14 40.87 8.91
N THR A 99 -4.20 40.80 8.10
CA THR A 99 -4.07 40.65 6.65
C THR A 99 -3.62 41.96 6.00
N CYS A 100 -2.64 41.90 5.11
CA CYS A 100 -2.28 43.07 4.30
C CYS A 100 -3.23 43.24 3.11
N PHE A 101 -3.34 42.17 2.31
CA PHE A 101 -4.21 42.14 1.15
C PHE A 101 -4.57 40.69 0.82
N ILE A 102 -5.61 40.55 -0.01
CA ILE A 102 -6.04 39.27 -0.54
C ILE A 102 -6.07 39.32 -2.06
N TYR A 103 -6.01 38.16 -2.71
CA TYR A 103 -6.26 38.08 -4.15
C TYR A 103 -6.88 36.74 -4.55
N LYS A 104 -7.75 36.80 -5.56
CA LYS A 104 -8.37 35.62 -6.17
C LYS A 104 -7.36 34.90 -7.04
N THR A 105 -7.25 33.58 -6.89
CA THR A 105 -6.32 32.72 -7.65
C THR A 105 -6.77 32.56 -9.11
N PHE A 106 -5.87 32.10 -9.99
CA PHE A 106 -6.26 31.79 -11.39
C PHE A 106 -7.40 30.78 -11.51
N SER A 107 -7.55 29.88 -10.53
CA SER A 107 -8.61 28.86 -10.50
C SER A 107 -9.99 29.40 -10.10
N ASP A 108 -10.07 30.59 -9.52
CA ASP A 108 -11.33 31.22 -9.10
C ASP A 108 -12.25 31.53 -10.29
N LYS A 109 -11.67 31.97 -11.42
CA LYS A 109 -12.41 32.42 -12.62
C LYS A 109 -13.42 31.41 -13.18
N ASN A 110 -13.19 30.12 -12.93
CA ASN A 110 -14.05 29.03 -13.39
C ASN A 110 -14.66 28.24 -12.23
N SER A 111 -14.73 28.83 -11.03
CA SER A 111 -15.23 28.18 -9.83
C SER A 111 -16.57 28.75 -9.37
N ASN A 112 -17.36 27.91 -8.71
CA ASN A 112 -18.60 28.29 -8.04
C ASN A 112 -18.39 28.61 -6.56
N VAL A 113 -17.16 28.46 -6.06
CA VAL A 113 -16.75 28.78 -4.68
C VAL A 113 -15.55 29.72 -4.72
N ASP A 114 -15.39 30.57 -3.71
CA ASP A 114 -14.27 31.50 -3.64
C ASP A 114 -12.94 30.74 -3.56
N LYS A 115 -11.96 31.15 -4.38
CA LYS A 115 -10.60 30.61 -4.35
C LYS A 115 -9.58 31.73 -4.29
N PHE A 116 -9.05 32.00 -3.10
CA PHE A 116 -8.23 33.17 -2.85
C PHE A 116 -7.06 32.87 -1.93
N ARG A 117 -6.07 33.76 -1.93
CA ARG A 117 -4.99 33.75 -0.95
C ARG A 117 -5.02 34.98 -0.08
N VAL A 118 -4.67 34.79 1.16
CA VAL A 118 -4.53 35.83 2.18
C VAL A 118 -3.04 36.06 2.42
N VAL A 119 -2.60 37.31 2.35
CA VAL A 119 -1.18 37.68 2.48
C VAL A 119 -0.98 38.44 3.79
N PHE A 120 -0.13 37.90 4.65
CA PHE A 120 0.31 38.51 5.90
C PHE A 120 1.75 39.01 5.76
N ARG A 121 2.05 40.11 6.45
CA ARG A 121 3.43 40.55 6.69
C ARG A 121 3.77 40.34 8.16
N LEU A 122 4.92 39.72 8.43
CA LEU A 122 5.39 39.49 9.79
C LEU A 122 5.90 40.79 10.43
N ASP A 123 5.76 40.91 11.75
CA ASP A 123 6.29 42.01 12.55
C ASP A 123 7.83 42.05 12.60
N ARG A 124 8.48 40.91 12.32
CA ARG A 124 9.93 40.78 12.19
C ARG A 124 10.36 39.83 11.07
N VAL A 125 11.61 39.94 10.65
CA VAL A 125 12.25 38.96 9.76
C VAL A 125 12.47 37.66 10.53
N VAL A 126 11.88 36.57 10.05
CA VAL A 126 12.10 35.23 10.61
C VAL A 126 13.23 34.55 9.85
N THR A 127 14.22 34.02 10.57
CA THR A 127 15.47 33.47 10.00
C THR A 127 15.58 31.96 10.14
N SER A 128 14.55 31.30 10.68
CA SER A 128 14.49 29.85 10.89
C SER A 128 13.35 29.22 10.11
N ASN A 129 13.64 28.13 9.39
CA ASN A 129 12.61 27.32 8.72
C ASN A 129 11.59 26.79 9.73
N LYS A 130 12.06 26.30 10.89
CA LYS A 130 11.21 25.76 11.96
C LYS A 130 10.22 26.78 12.49
N GLU A 131 10.66 28.03 12.66
CA GLU A 131 9.80 29.11 13.14
C GLU A 131 8.72 29.47 12.10
N ILE A 132 9.05 29.49 10.80
CA ILE A 132 8.05 29.66 9.74
C ILE A 132 7.04 28.50 9.74
N GLU A 133 7.50 27.26 9.89
CA GLU A 133 6.63 26.09 9.97
C GLU A 133 5.68 26.17 11.16
N GLN A 134 6.17 26.60 12.33
CA GLN A 134 5.34 26.83 13.52
C GLN A 134 4.28 27.93 13.29
N ILE A 135 4.65 29.04 12.66
CA ILE A 135 3.71 30.11 12.29
C ILE A 135 2.60 29.54 11.39
N TYR A 136 2.94 28.75 10.37
CA TYR A 136 1.95 28.09 9.52
C TYR A 136 1.07 27.10 10.28
N GLN A 137 1.64 26.31 11.19
CA GLN A 137 0.87 25.36 12.01
C GLN A 137 -0.17 26.07 12.89
N GLU A 138 0.19 27.16 13.57
CA GLU A 138 -0.76 27.93 14.37
C GLU A 138 -1.85 28.56 13.51
N LEU A 139 -1.48 29.09 12.34
CA LEU A 139 -2.48 29.61 11.39
C LEU A 139 -3.40 28.51 10.85
N PHE A 140 -2.92 27.28 10.62
CA PHE A 140 -3.78 26.17 10.20
C PHE A 140 -4.69 25.66 11.33
N LYS A 141 -4.30 25.81 12.61
CA LYS A 141 -5.21 25.53 13.73
C LYS A 141 -6.36 26.54 13.78
N LEU A 142 -6.06 27.82 13.54
CA LEU A 142 -7.08 28.87 13.47
C LEU A 142 -7.94 28.76 12.21
N TYR A 143 -7.33 28.36 11.10
CA TYR A 143 -7.93 28.29 9.77
C TYR A 143 -7.74 26.92 9.12
N PRO A 144 -8.42 25.87 9.62
CA PRO A 144 -8.27 24.51 9.12
C PRO A 144 -8.76 24.33 7.67
N GLN A 145 -9.46 25.31 7.11
CA GLN A 145 -9.90 25.35 5.72
C GLN A 145 -8.78 25.70 4.73
N ALA A 146 -7.66 26.24 5.20
CA ALA A 146 -6.52 26.57 4.35
C ALA A 146 -5.77 25.31 3.90
N ASP A 147 -5.20 25.33 2.69
CA ASP A 147 -4.40 24.23 2.14
C ASP A 147 -3.08 24.08 2.93
N SER A 148 -2.99 23.02 3.74
CA SER A 148 -1.84 22.74 4.61
C SER A 148 -0.55 22.43 3.84
N SER A 149 -0.61 22.19 2.52
CA SER A 149 0.56 21.90 1.69
C SER A 149 1.45 23.12 1.38
N VAL A 150 1.07 24.32 1.86
CA VAL A 150 1.80 25.57 1.59
C VAL A 150 2.84 25.95 2.65
N GLY A 151 2.88 25.25 3.78
CA GLY A 151 3.69 25.62 4.95
C GLY A 151 5.22 25.48 4.83
N GLN A 152 5.76 25.30 3.62
CA GLN A 152 7.19 25.10 3.37
C GLN A 152 7.86 26.39 2.87
N THR A 153 9.05 26.71 3.36
CA THR A 153 9.81 27.93 3.01
C THR A 153 10.22 28.02 1.54
N SER A 154 10.38 26.89 0.84
CA SER A 154 10.70 26.84 -0.58
C SER A 154 9.48 26.78 -1.51
N ARG A 155 8.27 26.99 -0.99
CA ARG A 155 7.04 26.85 -1.78
C ARG A 155 6.94 27.96 -2.82
N MET A 156 6.59 27.57 -4.05
CA MET A 156 6.19 28.51 -5.11
C MET A 156 4.70 28.83 -5.01
N PHE A 157 4.38 30.12 -4.90
CA PHE A 157 3.00 30.63 -4.97
C PHE A 157 2.76 31.27 -6.33
N PHE A 158 1.78 30.76 -7.07
CA PHE A 158 1.39 31.33 -8.35
C PHE A 158 0.49 32.54 -8.15
N GLY A 159 0.82 33.67 -8.76
CA GLY A 159 -0.02 34.86 -8.70
C GLY A 159 -1.36 34.73 -9.43
N SER A 160 -1.96 35.87 -9.76
CA SER A 160 -3.14 35.96 -10.61
C SER A 160 -3.13 37.26 -11.42
N ASN A 161 -4.19 37.46 -12.19
CA ASN A 161 -4.48 38.71 -12.88
C ASN A 161 -5.92 39.14 -12.64
N SER A 162 -6.42 38.83 -11.44
CA SER A 162 -7.75 39.20 -10.96
C SER A 162 -7.73 40.50 -10.15
N GLY A 163 -6.54 41.09 -9.95
CA GLY A 163 -6.35 42.18 -8.99
C GLY A 163 -6.26 41.67 -7.56
N TYR A 164 -6.08 42.61 -6.64
CA TYR A 164 -6.04 42.38 -5.20
C TYR A 164 -6.99 43.33 -4.50
N GLU A 165 -7.42 42.93 -3.30
CA GLU A 165 -8.18 43.76 -2.39
C GLU A 165 -7.32 44.04 -1.15
N VAL A 166 -7.21 45.31 -0.80
CA VAL A 166 -6.37 45.77 0.30
C VAL A 166 -7.20 45.80 1.57
N ILE A 167 -6.69 45.15 2.63
CA ILE A 167 -7.24 45.27 3.97
C ILE A 167 -6.54 46.43 4.66
N ASP A 168 -5.24 46.30 4.95
CA ASP A 168 -4.38 47.41 5.40
C ASP A 168 -2.89 47.07 5.14
N TRP A 169 -2.16 47.95 4.44
CA TRP A 169 -0.74 47.76 4.17
C TRP A 169 0.15 47.77 5.42
N ASP A 170 -0.31 48.38 6.49
CA ASP A 170 0.42 48.52 7.74
C ASP A 170 0.15 47.37 8.73
N ASN A 171 -0.81 46.50 8.45
CA ASN A 171 -1.05 45.30 9.25
C ASN A 171 0.22 44.43 9.36
N ARG A 172 0.49 43.95 10.58
CA ARG A 172 1.61 43.05 10.89
C ARG A 172 1.11 41.91 11.76
N LEU A 173 1.35 40.68 11.31
CA LEU A 173 1.12 39.51 12.13
C LEU A 173 2.18 39.44 13.23
N ASN A 174 1.73 39.56 14.48
CA ASN A 174 2.59 39.49 15.67
C ASN A 174 3.05 38.05 15.90
N VAL A 175 4.30 37.75 15.51
CA VAL A 175 4.86 36.40 15.62
C VAL A 175 4.92 35.95 17.08
N SER A 176 5.23 36.87 18.00
CA SER A 176 5.42 36.51 19.42
C SER A 176 4.10 36.23 20.13
N GLU A 177 3.00 36.87 19.73
CA GLU A 177 1.66 36.64 20.28
C GLU A 177 1.06 35.35 19.70
N LEU A 178 1.21 35.14 18.38
CA LEU A 178 0.79 33.90 17.73
C LEU A 178 1.50 32.67 18.32
N LEU A 179 2.82 32.75 18.51
CA LEU A 179 3.62 31.68 19.12
C LEU A 179 3.60 31.72 20.66
N GLY A 180 3.23 32.83 21.28
CA GLY A 180 3.19 33.00 22.74
C GLY A 180 2.11 32.17 23.42
N ASN A 181 1.07 31.79 22.68
CA ASN A 181 0.07 30.79 23.09
C ASN A 181 0.67 29.38 23.25
N ILE A 182 1.93 29.14 22.86
CA ILE A 182 2.66 27.88 23.10
C ILE A 182 3.13 27.76 24.56
N ASN A 183 3.36 28.88 25.25
CA ASN A 183 3.98 28.88 26.59
C ASN A 183 3.02 28.55 27.75
N VAL A 184 1.72 28.35 27.49
CA VAL A 184 0.75 28.01 28.56
C VAL A 184 0.24 26.56 28.45
N GLU A 185 0.38 25.87 27.31
CA GLU A 185 -0.19 24.52 27.19
C GLU A 185 0.71 23.38 26.71
N ASN A 186 1.94 23.56 26.20
CA ASN A 186 2.72 22.39 25.70
C ASN A 186 4.26 22.45 25.79
N SER A 187 4.83 23.11 26.82
CA SER A 187 6.28 22.96 27.09
C SER A 187 6.51 22.04 28.29
N LEU A 188 6.64 20.73 28.05
CA LEU A 188 7.14 19.79 29.07
C LEU A 188 8.67 19.92 29.16
N VAL A 189 9.12 20.86 29.99
CA VAL A 189 10.48 20.87 30.50
C VAL A 189 10.58 19.75 31.54
N ILE A 190 11.23 18.63 31.20
CA ILE A 190 11.57 17.57 32.17
C ILE A 190 13.09 17.62 32.40
N GLU A 191 13.48 18.18 33.55
CA GLU A 191 14.86 18.25 34.01
C GLU A 191 15.43 16.83 34.21
N ASP A 192 16.56 16.55 33.56
CA ASP A 192 17.42 15.42 33.95
C ASP A 192 18.28 15.82 35.15
N SER A 193 18.65 14.83 35.96
CA SER A 193 19.61 14.84 37.06
C SER A 193 20.96 15.55 36.82
N ASN A 194 21.25 15.98 35.57
CA ASN A 194 22.49 16.64 35.14
C ASN A 194 22.31 18.09 34.62
N ASN A 195 21.12 18.70 34.68
CA ASN A 195 20.88 20.10 34.25
C ASN A 195 21.16 20.45 32.77
N GLU A 196 21.08 19.49 31.83
CA GLU A 196 21.08 19.79 30.39
C GLU A 196 19.64 19.96 29.85
N ILE A 197 19.39 21.05 29.12
CA ILE A 197 18.12 21.32 28.44
C ILE A 197 18.05 20.38 27.22
N VAL A 198 17.26 19.31 27.32
CA VAL A 198 16.94 18.42 26.22
C VAL A 198 15.64 18.92 25.59
N ASP A 199 15.71 19.53 24.41
CA ASP A 199 14.54 19.95 23.63
C ASP A 199 14.38 19.12 22.34
N ASP A 200 13.33 19.42 21.58
CA ASP A 200 12.99 18.74 20.32
C ASP A 200 13.97 19.02 19.17
N SER A 201 14.99 19.86 19.35
CA SER A 201 16.04 20.14 18.35
C SER A 201 17.12 19.05 18.29
N ILE A 202 17.21 18.18 19.32
CA ILE A 202 18.16 17.07 19.34
C ILE A 202 17.68 15.97 18.38
N PRO A 203 18.56 15.44 17.50
CA PRO A 203 18.23 14.35 16.60
C PRO A 203 17.73 13.10 17.32
N ASN A 204 16.76 12.38 16.74
CA ASN A 204 16.19 11.19 17.35
C ASN A 204 17.24 10.11 17.71
N TYR A 205 18.31 9.93 16.92
CA TYR A 205 19.37 8.97 17.26
C TYR A 205 20.15 9.34 18.54
N GLU A 206 20.22 10.61 18.90
CA GLU A 206 20.83 11.08 20.16
C GLU A 206 19.87 10.97 21.32
N LEU A 207 18.60 11.38 21.12
CA LEU A 207 17.53 11.16 22.11
C LEU A 207 17.40 9.68 22.49
N LEU A 208 17.58 8.76 21.52
CA LEU A 208 17.63 7.33 21.77
C LEU A 208 18.77 6.97 22.74
N LYS A 209 19.99 7.47 22.51
CA LYS A 209 21.14 7.23 23.40
C LYS A 209 20.89 7.76 24.81
N LEU A 210 20.15 8.86 24.93
CA LEU A 210 19.73 9.48 26.19
C LEU A 210 18.52 8.80 26.85
N GLY A 211 17.87 7.85 26.17
CA GLY A 211 16.70 7.12 26.66
C GLY A 211 15.41 7.96 26.72
N LYS A 212 15.33 9.06 25.97
CA LYS A 212 14.18 9.99 25.95
C LYS A 212 13.14 9.58 24.90
N PHE A 213 12.56 8.40 25.09
CA PHE A 213 11.63 7.80 24.12
C PHE A 213 10.30 8.54 24.00
N ASP A 214 9.85 9.15 25.09
CA ASP A 214 8.70 10.04 25.18
C ASP A 214 8.82 11.23 24.22
N ILE A 215 9.96 11.93 24.26
CA ILE A 215 10.22 13.07 23.37
C ILE A 215 10.22 12.63 21.90
N ILE A 216 10.85 11.50 21.59
CA ILE A 216 10.84 10.97 20.22
C ILE A 216 9.41 10.62 19.78
N SER A 217 8.63 10.02 20.68
CA SER A 217 7.24 9.66 20.41
C SER A 217 6.37 10.87 20.10
N GLU A 218 6.57 11.97 20.83
CA GLU A 218 5.89 13.23 20.57
C GLU A 218 6.34 13.86 19.24
N LYS A 219 7.66 13.86 18.97
CA LYS A 219 8.23 14.37 17.70
C LYS A 219 7.72 13.62 16.48
N LEU A 220 7.68 12.29 16.55
CA LEU A 220 7.18 11.46 15.45
C LEU A 220 5.65 11.50 15.38
N GLY A 221 4.96 11.70 16.51
CA GLY A 221 3.50 11.65 16.57
C GLY A 221 2.98 10.33 16.02
N ASN A 222 2.01 10.39 15.12
CA ASN A 222 1.49 9.20 14.44
C ASN A 222 2.23 8.87 13.14
N ASN A 223 3.31 9.58 12.81
CA ASN A 223 4.15 9.21 11.67
C ASN A 223 4.77 7.85 11.94
N PHE A 224 4.70 6.96 10.94
CA PHE A 224 5.17 5.58 11.07
C PHE A 224 4.42 4.71 12.11
N SER A 225 3.34 5.24 12.70
CA SER A 225 2.48 4.47 13.61
C SER A 225 1.79 3.32 12.89
N GLY A 226 1.41 2.30 13.64
CA GLY A 226 0.80 1.10 13.07
C GLY A 226 0.39 0.10 14.12
N GLU A 227 -0.63 -0.68 13.79
CA GLU A 227 -1.09 -1.80 14.60
C GLU A 227 -0.52 -3.12 14.04
N PHE A 228 0.20 -3.86 14.89
CA PHE A 228 0.91 -5.07 14.50
C PHE A 228 0.35 -6.34 15.17
N SER A 229 0.32 -7.46 14.44
CA SER A 229 -0.16 -8.74 15.00
C SER A 229 0.86 -9.37 15.95
N ASP A 230 2.15 -9.22 15.64
CA ASP A 230 3.25 -9.77 16.43
C ASP A 230 4.57 -8.97 16.22
N PRO A 231 5.57 -9.13 17.12
CA PRO A 231 6.83 -8.39 17.03
C PRO A 231 7.65 -8.61 15.76
N ILE A 232 7.52 -9.76 15.10
CA ILE A 232 8.24 -10.07 13.86
C ILE A 232 7.69 -9.22 12.72
N VAL A 233 6.36 -9.12 12.62
CA VAL A 233 5.72 -8.27 11.62
C VAL A 233 6.09 -6.81 11.84
N ALA A 234 5.97 -6.31 13.07
CA ALA A 234 6.39 -4.96 13.42
C ALA A 234 7.84 -4.69 13.00
N GLY A 235 8.75 -5.61 13.35
CA GLY A 235 10.15 -5.48 12.96
C GLY A 235 10.40 -5.56 11.46
N ASN A 236 9.60 -6.29 10.69
CA ASN A 236 9.71 -6.30 9.23
C ASN A 236 9.26 -4.97 8.64
N PHE A 237 8.14 -4.42 9.12
CA PHE A 237 7.68 -3.08 8.77
C PHE A 237 8.74 -1.99 9.08
N PHE A 238 9.31 -1.98 10.29
CA PHE A 238 10.29 -0.96 10.64
C PHE A 238 11.55 -0.99 9.75
N LYS A 239 11.92 -2.15 9.18
CA LYS A 239 13.04 -2.23 8.23
C LYS A 239 12.74 -1.54 6.90
N THR A 240 11.48 -1.35 6.54
CA THR A 240 11.07 -0.67 5.30
C THR A 240 10.99 0.84 5.46
N ILE A 241 11.10 1.36 6.69
CA ILE A 241 11.09 2.81 6.97
C ILE A 241 12.47 3.39 6.69
N ASP A 242 12.50 4.58 6.09
CA ASP A 242 13.74 5.29 5.84
C ASP A 242 14.42 5.64 7.16
N MET A 243 15.62 5.09 7.35
CA MET A 243 16.39 5.32 8.57
C MET A 243 16.81 6.78 8.72
N VAL A 244 16.96 7.53 7.62
CA VAL A 244 17.25 8.96 7.69
C VAL A 244 16.12 9.70 8.35
N GLU A 245 14.87 9.36 8.01
CA GLU A 245 13.68 10.01 8.56
C GLU A 245 13.43 9.65 10.02
N ILE A 246 13.35 8.35 10.35
CA ILE A 246 12.97 7.93 11.71
C ILE A 246 14.04 8.26 12.76
N LEU A 247 15.32 8.21 12.40
CA LEU A 247 16.44 8.52 13.30
C LEU A 247 16.95 9.96 13.20
N GLU A 248 16.40 10.77 12.27
CA GLU A 248 16.87 12.12 11.95
C GLU A 248 18.38 12.14 11.67
N LEU A 249 18.84 11.24 10.80
CA LEU A 249 20.24 11.21 10.37
C LEU A 249 20.50 12.34 9.35
N PRO A 250 21.77 12.72 9.13
CA PRO A 250 22.09 13.69 8.08
C PRO A 250 21.67 13.19 6.68
N ASP A 251 20.98 14.05 5.92
CA ASP A 251 20.41 13.72 4.61
C ASP A 251 21.46 13.49 3.50
N MET A 252 22.73 13.79 3.76
CA MET A 252 23.83 13.62 2.80
C MET A 252 24.67 12.39 3.13
N ASN A 253 24.73 11.45 2.19
CA ASN A 253 25.70 10.37 2.21
C ASN A 253 27.03 10.81 1.57
N PRO A 254 28.18 10.41 2.13
CA PRO A 254 28.34 9.86 3.47
C PRO A 254 28.25 10.95 4.56
N PHE A 255 27.85 10.55 5.77
CA PHE A 255 27.83 11.40 6.97
C PHE A 255 28.72 10.80 8.08
N LEU A 256 28.93 11.55 9.17
CA LEU A 256 29.72 11.08 10.31
C LEU A 256 28.99 9.92 11.01
N ASP A 257 29.72 8.83 11.31
CA ASP A 257 29.14 7.65 11.93
C ASP A 257 28.53 7.95 13.31
N ILE A 258 27.34 7.39 13.57
CA ILE A 258 26.61 7.65 14.80
C ILE A 258 27.09 6.80 15.97
N PHE A 259 28.00 5.84 15.75
CA PHE A 259 28.49 4.91 16.77
C PHE A 259 29.88 5.27 17.29
N HIS A 260 30.69 6.02 16.54
CA HIS A 260 32.02 6.43 16.97
C HIS A 260 32.35 7.83 16.46
N GLU A 261 33.20 8.53 17.20
CA GLU A 261 33.69 9.84 16.80
C GLU A 261 34.70 9.71 15.66
N GLU A 262 34.50 10.51 14.61
CA GLU A 262 35.38 10.61 13.47
C GLU A 262 35.32 12.03 12.88
N THR A 263 36.35 12.41 12.12
CA THR A 263 36.39 13.71 11.43
C THR A 263 36.03 13.61 9.96
N ASN A 264 36.13 12.41 9.38
CA ASN A 264 35.81 12.15 7.98
C ASN A 264 34.53 11.32 7.91
N PRO A 265 33.51 11.75 7.16
CA PRO A 265 32.27 11.00 6.99
C PRO A 265 32.52 9.58 6.47
N SER A 266 32.05 8.57 7.21
CA SER A 266 32.18 7.16 6.82
C SER A 266 30.88 6.38 6.81
N ALA A 267 29.75 6.97 7.19
CA ALA A 267 28.46 6.30 7.26
C ALA A 267 27.53 6.64 6.09
N SER A 268 26.64 5.73 5.71
CA SER A 268 25.58 5.97 4.73
C SER A 268 24.35 5.12 4.99
N VAL A 269 23.18 5.62 4.56
CA VAL A 269 21.93 4.85 4.50
C VAL A 269 21.53 4.64 3.04
N TYR A 270 21.12 3.41 2.68
CA TYR A 270 20.61 3.09 1.35
C TYR A 270 19.49 2.06 1.39
N LEU A 271 18.55 2.17 0.45
CA LEU A 271 17.48 1.20 0.24
C LEU A 271 18.01 -0.01 -0.55
N ASN A 272 17.77 -1.21 -0.04
CA ASN A 272 17.90 -2.43 -0.82
C ASN A 272 16.59 -2.70 -1.57
N GLU A 273 16.54 -2.34 -2.85
CA GLU A 273 15.33 -2.48 -3.68
C GLU A 273 14.83 -3.93 -3.86
N GLU A 274 15.70 -4.93 -3.67
CA GLU A 274 15.31 -6.34 -3.83
C GLU A 274 14.45 -6.83 -2.66
N TYR A 275 14.77 -6.38 -1.45
CA TYR A 275 14.09 -6.81 -0.22
C TYR A 275 13.25 -5.71 0.43
N ASP A 276 13.26 -4.50 -0.14
CA ASP A 276 12.56 -3.32 0.37
C ASP A 276 12.95 -2.96 1.82
N ILE A 277 14.25 -3.06 2.12
CA ILE A 277 14.81 -2.77 3.44
C ILE A 277 15.86 -1.68 3.37
N TYR A 278 15.83 -0.74 4.31
CA TYR A 278 16.89 0.24 4.48
C TYR A 278 18.06 -0.37 5.26
N LEU A 279 19.29 -0.07 4.82
CA LEU A 279 20.53 -0.51 5.43
C LEU A 279 21.42 0.68 5.76
N TYR A 280 21.89 0.73 6.99
CA TYR A 280 22.94 1.61 7.47
C TYR A 280 24.27 0.90 7.26
N LYS A 281 25.27 1.63 6.77
CA LYS A 281 26.63 1.11 6.59
C LYS A 281 27.68 2.14 6.97
N CYS A 282 28.58 1.74 7.86
CA CYS A 282 29.84 2.43 8.13
C CYS A 282 30.97 1.76 7.34
N PHE A 283 31.69 2.55 6.55
CA PHE A 283 32.80 2.15 5.69
C PHE A 283 34.17 2.29 6.38
N SER A 284 34.23 2.78 7.61
CA SER A 284 35.46 2.87 8.40
C SER A 284 36.07 1.49 8.61
N GLU A 285 37.36 1.34 8.30
CA GLU A 285 38.10 0.08 8.53
C GLU A 285 38.24 -0.24 10.03
N GLN A 286 38.21 0.80 10.88
CA GLN A 286 38.42 0.67 12.33
C GLN A 286 37.14 0.25 13.07
N SER A 287 35.96 0.64 12.55
CA SER A 287 34.67 0.31 13.14
C SER A 287 33.64 -0.07 12.06
N PRO A 288 33.89 -1.11 11.25
CA PRO A 288 32.99 -1.48 10.17
C PRO A 288 31.66 -1.95 10.73
N PHE A 289 30.57 -1.46 10.16
CA PHE A 289 29.22 -1.85 10.57
C PHE A 289 28.28 -1.86 9.38
N GLN A 290 27.37 -2.84 9.34
CA GLN A 290 26.26 -2.86 8.40
C GLN A 290 25.04 -3.49 9.08
N GLY A 291 23.88 -2.85 8.97
CA GLY A 291 22.66 -3.35 9.58
C GLY A 291 21.40 -2.58 9.19
N ASP A 292 20.26 -3.24 9.36
CA ASP A 292 18.95 -2.60 9.33
C ASP A 292 18.70 -1.79 10.62
N ILE A 293 17.56 -1.10 10.70
CA ILE A 293 17.18 -0.29 11.87
C ILE A 293 17.24 -1.08 13.19
N ILE A 294 16.89 -2.37 13.16
CA ILE A 294 16.93 -3.23 14.33
C ILE A 294 18.37 -3.40 14.80
N ARG A 295 19.31 -3.68 13.90
CA ARG A 295 20.73 -3.78 14.23
C ARG A 295 21.32 -2.43 14.65
N VAL A 296 20.87 -1.32 14.06
CA VAL A 296 21.26 0.03 14.44
C VAL A 296 20.85 0.32 15.88
N ILE A 297 19.57 0.15 16.24
CA ILE A 297 19.07 0.38 17.60
C ILE A 297 19.73 -0.57 18.60
N ARG A 298 19.95 -1.84 18.24
CA ARG A 298 20.72 -2.78 19.08
C ARG A 298 22.11 -2.23 19.43
N LYS A 299 22.81 -1.65 18.46
CA LYS A 299 24.16 -1.11 18.65
C LYS A 299 24.12 0.22 19.41
N LEU A 300 23.19 1.12 19.08
CA LEU A 300 23.00 2.41 19.76
C LEU A 300 22.71 2.23 21.26
N LEU A 301 21.79 1.33 21.60
CA LEU A 301 21.31 1.14 22.98
C LEU A 301 21.99 -0.01 23.71
N ASN A 302 22.94 -0.70 23.06
CA ASN A 302 23.58 -1.91 23.58
C ASN A 302 22.56 -3.00 24.01
N ILE A 303 21.47 -3.13 23.26
CA ILE A 303 20.41 -4.12 23.50
C ILE A 303 20.68 -5.39 22.69
N LYS A 304 20.70 -6.55 23.36
CA LYS A 304 20.84 -7.85 22.67
C LYS A 304 19.50 -8.45 22.23
N SER A 305 18.47 -8.29 23.04
CA SER A 305 17.15 -8.89 22.78
C SER A 305 16.47 -8.25 21.56
N TYR A 306 15.92 -9.07 20.67
CA TYR A 306 15.10 -8.58 19.56
C TYR A 306 13.84 -7.90 20.06
N THR A 307 13.12 -8.54 20.99
CA THR A 307 11.82 -8.04 21.48
C THR A 307 11.96 -6.68 22.14
N LYS A 308 13.02 -6.45 22.92
CA LYS A 308 13.29 -5.14 23.54
C LYS A 308 13.53 -4.03 22.52
N VAL A 309 14.16 -4.35 21.39
CA VAL A 309 14.33 -3.37 20.31
C VAL A 309 13.01 -3.08 19.62
N ILE A 310 12.16 -4.09 19.43
CA ILE A 310 10.81 -3.86 18.92
C ILE A 310 9.97 -3.05 19.91
N GLU A 311 10.05 -3.32 21.22
CA GLU A 311 9.38 -2.52 22.25
C GLU A 311 9.80 -1.04 22.18
N VAL A 312 11.08 -0.75 21.97
CA VAL A 312 11.56 0.64 21.74
C VAL A 312 10.93 1.24 20.50
N LEU A 313 10.99 0.53 19.36
CA LEU A 313 10.42 1.02 18.09
C LEU A 313 8.90 1.27 18.21
N ILE A 314 8.17 0.32 18.79
CA ILE A 314 6.74 0.45 19.06
C ILE A 314 6.43 1.68 19.91
N THR A 315 7.25 1.91 20.94
CA THR A 315 7.09 3.05 21.85
C THR A 315 7.31 4.37 21.12
N ILE A 316 8.42 4.51 20.39
CA ILE A 316 8.78 5.80 19.76
C ILE A 316 7.91 6.15 18.55
N THR A 317 7.21 5.19 17.95
CA THR A 317 6.32 5.45 16.79
C THR A 317 4.84 5.47 17.15
N ASN A 318 4.48 5.49 18.43
CA ASN A 318 3.09 5.33 18.91
C ASN A 318 2.37 4.14 18.26
N SER A 319 3.10 3.06 18.00
CA SER A 319 2.53 1.84 17.43
C SER A 319 1.98 0.94 18.54
N GLU A 320 1.28 -0.11 18.14
CA GLU A 320 0.82 -1.13 19.08
C GLU A 320 0.99 -2.55 18.52
N ILE A 321 1.12 -3.52 19.43
CA ILE A 321 1.03 -4.94 19.09
C ILE A 321 -0.27 -5.48 19.66
N ASN A 322 -1.23 -5.74 18.78
CA ASN A 322 -2.56 -6.20 19.14
C ASN A 322 -2.80 -7.62 18.63
N TRP A 323 -2.67 -8.59 19.53
CA TRP A 323 -2.95 -9.99 19.21
C TRP A 323 -4.44 -10.33 19.16
N LYS A 324 -5.32 -9.45 19.65
CA LYS A 324 -6.77 -9.64 19.68
C LYS A 324 -7.49 -9.08 18.47
N SER A 325 -6.81 -8.29 17.63
CA SER A 325 -7.40 -7.80 16.40
C SER A 325 -7.60 -8.94 15.40
N GLU A 326 -8.41 -8.70 14.38
CA GLU A 326 -8.69 -9.70 13.34
C GLU A 326 -7.39 -10.24 12.71
N ILE A 327 -6.40 -9.36 12.53
CA ILE A 327 -5.09 -9.74 11.99
C ILE A 327 -4.24 -10.51 13.01
N GLY A 328 -4.29 -10.12 14.29
CA GLY A 328 -3.68 -10.85 15.38
C GLY A 328 -4.18 -12.28 15.45
N GLU A 329 -5.50 -12.47 15.47
CA GLU A 329 -6.13 -13.79 15.48
C GLU A 329 -5.75 -14.61 14.23
N ALA A 330 -5.82 -14.02 13.04
CA ALA A 330 -5.40 -14.68 11.80
C ALA A 330 -3.94 -15.15 11.87
N ARG A 331 -3.03 -14.37 12.48
CA ARG A 331 -1.61 -14.75 12.65
C ARG A 331 -1.43 -15.92 13.61
N TYR A 332 -2.15 -15.94 14.73
CA TYR A 332 -2.12 -17.07 15.66
C TYR A 332 -2.68 -18.35 15.02
N ASN A 333 -3.79 -18.25 14.28
CA ASN A 333 -4.36 -19.36 13.52
C ASN A 333 -3.37 -19.86 12.45
N ALA A 334 -2.64 -18.95 11.79
CA ALA A 334 -1.57 -19.31 10.86
C ALA A 334 -0.46 -20.12 11.54
N MET A 335 0.01 -19.66 12.71
CA MET A 335 1.03 -20.36 13.49
C MET A 335 0.56 -21.74 13.96
N GLU A 336 -0.71 -21.87 14.35
CA GLU A 336 -1.30 -23.18 14.68
C GLU A 336 -1.29 -24.10 13.47
N LEU A 337 -1.79 -23.63 12.32
CA LEU A 337 -1.81 -24.39 11.08
C LEU A 337 -0.40 -24.81 10.64
N GLN A 338 0.57 -23.90 10.68
CA GLN A 338 1.97 -24.17 10.37
C GLN A 338 2.56 -25.27 11.27
N LYS A 339 2.31 -25.20 12.59
CA LYS A 339 2.70 -26.26 13.54
C LYS A 339 2.03 -27.60 13.17
N ALA A 340 0.75 -27.58 12.82
CA ALA A 340 0.01 -28.78 12.44
C ALA A 340 0.50 -29.40 11.11
N LEU A 341 0.89 -28.57 10.14
CA LEU A 341 1.50 -28.97 8.87
C LEU A 341 2.88 -29.59 9.09
N LYS A 342 3.73 -28.94 9.90
CA LYS A 342 5.08 -29.41 10.24
C LYS A 342 5.06 -30.75 10.98
N ARG A 343 4.16 -30.90 11.96
CA ARG A 343 4.00 -32.14 12.75
C ARG A 343 3.12 -33.19 12.08
N ASN A 344 2.54 -32.87 10.92
CA ASN A 344 1.60 -33.73 10.19
C ASN A 344 0.40 -34.18 11.05
N THR A 345 -0.04 -33.32 11.99
CA THR A 345 -1.19 -33.54 12.88
C THR A 345 -2.49 -32.99 12.29
N LEU A 346 -2.42 -32.17 11.24
CA LEU A 346 -3.61 -31.62 10.55
C LEU A 346 -4.58 -32.73 10.11
N ARG A 347 -4.06 -33.89 9.70
CA ARG A 347 -4.84 -35.07 9.29
C ARG A 347 -5.78 -35.64 10.37
N LEU A 348 -5.50 -35.37 11.64
CA LEU A 348 -6.25 -35.92 12.77
C LEU A 348 -7.53 -35.13 13.01
N ASN A 349 -7.43 -33.80 12.97
CA ASN A 349 -8.53 -32.89 13.30
C ASN A 349 -9.22 -32.33 12.05
N TYR A 350 -8.48 -32.16 10.95
CA TYR A 350 -8.94 -31.55 9.69
C TYR A 350 -8.53 -32.40 8.48
N PRO A 351 -9.05 -33.64 8.36
CA PRO A 351 -8.62 -34.61 7.35
C PRO A 351 -8.90 -34.17 5.90
N ASP A 352 -10.01 -33.47 5.65
CA ASP A 352 -10.37 -33.02 4.29
C ASP A 352 -9.48 -31.86 3.86
N LEU A 353 -9.20 -30.91 4.76
CA LEU A 353 -8.24 -29.83 4.51
C LEU A 353 -6.84 -30.40 4.28
N ASN A 354 -6.41 -31.35 5.11
CA ASN A 354 -5.12 -32.02 4.97
C ASN A 354 -4.95 -32.67 3.59
N LYS A 355 -6.01 -33.20 2.97
CA LYS A 355 -5.95 -33.79 1.62
C LYS A 355 -5.46 -32.80 0.56
N TYR A 356 -5.73 -31.51 0.72
CA TYR A 356 -5.30 -30.46 -0.20
C TYR A 356 -3.97 -29.82 0.19
N LEU A 357 -3.70 -29.66 1.48
CA LEU A 357 -2.49 -28.96 1.95
C LEU A 357 -1.26 -29.87 2.07
N HIS A 358 -1.43 -31.17 2.36
CA HIS A 358 -0.33 -32.07 2.76
C HIS A 358 0.82 -32.13 1.75
N ASN A 359 0.50 -32.16 0.45
CA ASN A 359 1.49 -32.26 -0.64
C ASN A 359 2.27 -30.96 -0.86
N TYR A 360 1.79 -29.84 -0.31
CA TYR A 360 2.38 -28.51 -0.44
C TYR A 360 2.70 -27.90 0.92
N ARG A 361 2.82 -28.73 1.97
CA ARG A 361 2.92 -28.26 3.35
C ARG A 361 4.12 -27.35 3.61
N GLN A 362 5.25 -27.60 2.93
CA GLN A 362 6.46 -26.79 3.08
C GLN A 362 6.28 -25.43 2.38
N GLU A 363 5.70 -25.44 1.18
CA GLU A 363 5.41 -24.21 0.44
C GLU A 363 4.35 -23.37 1.13
N ILE A 364 3.30 -23.99 1.68
CA ILE A 364 2.21 -23.28 2.39
C ILE A 364 2.73 -22.70 3.71
N ASP A 365 3.55 -23.45 4.45
CA ASP A 365 4.17 -22.96 5.69
C ASP A 365 4.92 -21.65 5.45
N LEU A 366 5.80 -21.62 4.45
CA LEU A 366 6.54 -20.41 4.09
C LEU A 366 5.65 -19.34 3.44
N LEU A 367 4.67 -19.72 2.62
CA LEU A 367 3.74 -18.78 2.00
C LEU A 367 2.97 -17.99 3.04
N LEU A 368 2.53 -18.63 4.13
CA LEU A 368 1.82 -17.95 5.20
C LEU A 368 2.72 -16.89 5.84
N ASP A 369 3.99 -17.21 6.18
CA ASP A 369 4.93 -16.20 6.69
C ASP A 369 5.08 -15.02 5.73
N LEU A 370 5.34 -15.30 4.45
CA LEU A 370 5.45 -14.25 3.42
C LEU A 370 4.18 -13.40 3.28
N ILE A 371 3.00 -13.93 3.56
CA ILE A 371 1.75 -13.15 3.46
C ILE A 371 1.57 -12.20 4.65
N PHE A 372 2.03 -12.60 5.84
CA PHE A 372 2.00 -11.73 7.02
C PHE A 372 3.17 -10.74 7.07
N ASP A 373 4.32 -11.08 6.49
CA ASP A 373 5.53 -10.26 6.55
C ASP A 373 5.43 -8.95 5.75
N TYR A 374 4.47 -8.84 4.83
CA TYR A 374 4.35 -7.68 3.94
C TYR A 374 3.16 -6.81 4.36
N THR A 375 3.49 -5.73 5.06
CA THR A 375 2.60 -4.63 5.38
C THR A 375 2.80 -3.48 4.40
N TYR A 376 1.74 -2.72 4.16
CA TYR A 376 1.76 -1.56 3.29
C TYR A 376 1.23 -0.35 4.06
N MET A 377 1.97 0.76 4.07
CA MET A 377 1.50 2.02 4.61
C MET A 377 0.73 2.78 3.55
N ASP A 378 -0.56 3.01 3.80
CA ASP A 378 -1.40 3.81 2.92
C ASP A 378 -0.99 5.27 2.98
N LYS A 379 -0.55 5.81 1.84
CA LYS A 379 -0.07 7.20 1.76
C LYS A 379 -1.18 8.23 1.92
N GLU A 380 -2.43 7.86 1.66
CA GLU A 380 -3.57 8.76 1.79
C GLU A 380 -4.06 8.78 3.24
N THR A 381 -4.15 7.61 3.89
CA THR A 381 -4.70 7.51 5.26
C THR A 381 -3.65 7.48 6.35
N GLY A 382 -2.38 7.21 6.03
CA GLY A 382 -1.30 6.98 7.00
C GLY A 382 -1.38 5.62 7.69
N GLU A 383 -2.38 4.79 7.38
CA GLU A 383 -2.62 3.53 8.09
C GLU A 383 -1.76 2.39 7.53
N VAL A 384 -1.26 1.54 8.44
CA VAL A 384 -0.61 0.28 8.07
C VAL A 384 -1.67 -0.77 7.74
N LYS A 385 -1.66 -1.26 6.51
CA LYS A 385 -2.56 -2.29 5.99
C LYS A 385 -1.80 -3.59 5.72
N TYR A 386 -2.41 -4.70 6.09
CA TYR A 386 -1.89 -6.05 5.82
C TYR A 386 -2.22 -6.49 4.40
N MET A 387 -1.53 -5.89 3.43
CA MET A 387 -1.67 -6.22 2.01
C MET A 387 -0.39 -6.79 1.46
N ASN A 388 -0.40 -8.09 1.13
CA ASN A 388 0.67 -8.67 0.35
C ASN A 388 0.44 -8.42 -1.14
N PHE A 389 1.37 -7.75 -1.82
CA PHE A 389 1.28 -7.41 -3.25
C PHE A 389 2.40 -8.03 -4.10
N ILE A 390 3.02 -9.11 -3.61
CA ILE A 390 4.15 -9.76 -4.27
C ILE A 390 3.72 -10.49 -5.54
N SER A 391 4.55 -10.42 -6.59
CA SER A 391 4.30 -11.12 -7.84
C SER A 391 4.41 -12.66 -7.70
N LEU A 392 3.67 -13.41 -8.51
CA LEU A 392 3.77 -14.88 -8.58
C LEU A 392 5.21 -15.38 -8.84
N LYS A 393 5.95 -14.64 -9.69
CA LYS A 393 7.34 -14.93 -10.00
C LYS A 393 8.23 -14.76 -8.77
N THR A 394 8.00 -13.70 -8.00
CA THR A 394 8.73 -13.43 -6.76
C THR A 394 8.40 -14.48 -5.70
N TYR A 395 7.14 -14.87 -5.53
CA TYR A 395 6.79 -16.01 -4.67
C TYR A 395 7.55 -17.28 -5.05
N ALA A 396 7.51 -17.67 -6.33
CA ALA A 396 8.21 -18.87 -6.79
C ALA A 396 9.73 -18.79 -6.56
N LYS A 397 10.33 -17.59 -6.66
CA LYS A 397 11.74 -17.33 -6.35
C LYS A 397 12.03 -17.49 -4.84
N LEU A 398 11.30 -16.76 -3.99
CA LEU A 398 11.52 -16.77 -2.53
C LEU A 398 11.32 -18.17 -1.95
N VAL A 399 10.28 -18.89 -2.37
CA VAL A 399 10.04 -20.26 -1.91
C VAL A 399 11.13 -21.22 -2.40
N LYS A 400 11.61 -21.05 -3.65
CA LYS A 400 12.74 -21.83 -4.18
C LYS A 400 14.01 -21.60 -3.35
N GLU A 401 14.34 -20.35 -3.03
CA GLU A 401 15.55 -19.97 -2.31
C GLU A 401 15.54 -20.51 -0.88
N ASN A 402 14.39 -20.43 -0.20
CA ASN A 402 14.25 -20.90 1.18
C ASN A 402 14.17 -22.43 1.30
N LEU A 403 13.53 -23.11 0.34
CA LEU A 403 13.36 -24.57 0.41
C LEU A 403 14.44 -25.37 -0.34
N GLY A 404 15.27 -24.71 -1.16
CA GLY A 404 16.37 -25.34 -1.88
C GLY A 404 15.95 -26.18 -3.10
N TYR A 405 14.70 -26.10 -3.57
CA TYR A 405 14.25 -26.80 -4.78
C TYR A 405 13.40 -25.94 -5.71
N LYS A 406 13.43 -26.26 -7.01
CA LYS A 406 12.74 -25.48 -8.04
C LYS A 406 11.22 -25.61 -7.92
N ILE A 407 10.55 -24.47 -7.84
CA ILE A 407 9.09 -24.36 -7.91
C ILE A 407 8.72 -23.57 -9.17
N SER A 408 7.76 -24.08 -9.93
CA SER A 408 7.25 -23.38 -11.11
C SER A 408 6.15 -22.40 -10.73
N GLU A 409 6.01 -21.32 -11.52
CA GLU A 409 4.90 -20.36 -11.37
C GLU A 409 3.54 -21.05 -11.39
N GLY A 410 3.34 -22.05 -12.26
CA GLY A 410 2.10 -22.82 -12.32
C GLY A 410 1.82 -23.65 -11.06
N LYS A 411 2.86 -24.19 -10.40
CA LYS A 411 2.70 -24.87 -9.10
C LYS A 411 2.36 -23.85 -8.01
N MET A 412 3.03 -22.71 -7.99
CA MET A 412 2.76 -21.64 -7.02
C MET A 412 1.35 -21.07 -7.17
N TRP A 413 0.88 -20.89 -8.40
CA TRP A 413 -0.48 -20.45 -8.71
C TRP A 413 -1.54 -21.41 -8.17
N ASN A 414 -1.30 -22.72 -8.35
CA ASN A 414 -2.16 -23.76 -7.83
C ASN A 414 -2.22 -23.75 -6.29
N ILE A 415 -1.07 -23.52 -5.62
CA ILE A 415 -1.01 -23.39 -4.16
C ILE A 415 -1.81 -22.16 -3.72
N LEU A 416 -1.58 -20.99 -4.34
CA LEU A 416 -2.32 -19.76 -4.07
C LEU A 416 -3.84 -19.95 -4.22
N ASN A 417 -4.28 -20.63 -5.28
CA ASN A 417 -5.70 -20.92 -5.47
C ASN A 417 -6.28 -21.81 -4.38
N VAL A 418 -5.54 -22.82 -3.91
CA VAL A 418 -6.00 -23.66 -2.80
C VAL A 418 -6.18 -22.83 -1.55
N VAL A 419 -5.14 -22.09 -1.15
CA VAL A 419 -5.17 -21.31 0.10
C VAL A 419 -6.17 -20.14 0.04
N THR A 420 -6.46 -19.61 -1.17
CA THR A 420 -7.52 -18.61 -1.38
C THR A 420 -8.90 -19.25 -1.23
N VAL A 421 -9.15 -20.34 -1.95
CA VAL A 421 -10.48 -20.99 -1.96
C VAL A 421 -10.82 -21.57 -0.60
N THR A 422 -9.83 -22.10 0.12
CA THR A 422 -10.02 -22.57 1.50
C THR A 422 -9.98 -21.45 2.53
N GLU A 423 -9.89 -20.18 2.14
CA GLU A 423 -9.91 -19.03 3.08
C GLU A 423 -8.82 -19.06 4.15
N LEU A 424 -7.61 -19.46 3.75
CA LEU A 424 -6.42 -19.13 4.51
C LEU A 424 -5.98 -17.69 4.20
N ILE A 425 -6.29 -17.23 2.99
CA ILE A 425 -6.05 -15.86 2.51
C ILE A 425 -7.24 -15.39 1.67
N ARG A 426 -7.42 -14.09 1.54
CA ARG A 426 -8.46 -13.45 0.72
C ARG A 426 -7.84 -12.54 -0.31
N LYS A 427 -8.38 -12.50 -1.53
CA LYS A 427 -7.93 -11.51 -2.53
C LYS A 427 -8.55 -10.15 -2.25
N ALA A 428 -7.76 -9.10 -2.46
CA ALA A 428 -8.26 -7.74 -2.31
C ALA A 428 -9.23 -7.38 -3.44
N GLU A 429 -10.33 -6.71 -3.06
CA GLU A 429 -11.24 -6.13 -4.03
C GLU A 429 -10.59 -4.94 -4.72
N SER A 430 -10.82 -4.78 -6.03
CA SER A 430 -10.19 -3.71 -6.83
C SER A 430 -10.44 -2.29 -6.32
N LYS A 431 -11.53 -2.08 -5.56
CA LYS A 431 -11.86 -0.78 -4.94
C LYS A 431 -11.13 -0.55 -3.62
N SER A 432 -10.73 -1.62 -2.93
CA SER A 432 -10.00 -1.58 -1.66
C SER A 432 -8.50 -1.39 -1.82
N ILE A 433 -7.97 -1.59 -3.04
CA ILE A 433 -6.55 -1.45 -3.33
C ILE A 433 -6.19 0.04 -3.44
N PRO A 434 -5.23 0.54 -2.63
CA PRO A 434 -4.74 1.92 -2.66
C PRO A 434 -4.30 2.37 -4.06
N LEU A 435 -4.51 3.66 -4.39
CA LEU A 435 -4.34 4.17 -5.75
C LEU A 435 -2.89 4.07 -6.24
N ASP A 436 -1.91 4.37 -5.40
CA ASP A 436 -0.48 4.27 -5.71
C ASP A 436 -0.04 2.81 -5.98
N LEU A 437 -0.55 1.85 -5.19
CA LEU A 437 -0.35 0.42 -5.44
C LEU A 437 -1.03 0.00 -6.74
N LYS A 438 -2.24 0.50 -7.00
CA LYS A 438 -2.99 0.25 -8.23
C LYS A 438 -2.26 0.81 -9.46
N GLU A 439 -1.66 1.99 -9.37
CA GLU A 439 -0.83 2.57 -10.43
C GLU A 439 0.39 1.69 -10.73
N LYS A 440 1.15 1.32 -9.69
CA LYS A 440 2.34 0.46 -9.82
C LYS A 440 2.01 -0.93 -10.37
N LEU A 441 0.94 -1.55 -9.89
CA LEU A 441 0.66 -2.97 -10.09
C LEU A 441 -0.38 -3.26 -11.17
N ILE A 442 -1.37 -2.38 -11.37
CA ILE A 442 -2.55 -2.67 -12.19
C ILE A 442 -2.53 -1.83 -13.48
N LEU A 443 -2.28 -0.52 -13.40
CA LEU A 443 -2.36 0.38 -14.56
C LEU A 443 -1.26 0.08 -15.60
N ASN A 444 0.00 -0.06 -15.18
CA ASN A 444 1.11 -0.47 -16.06
C ASN A 444 0.89 -1.84 -16.76
N GLN A 445 0.05 -2.70 -16.17
CA GLN A 445 -0.23 -4.04 -16.70
C GLN A 445 -1.44 -4.07 -17.64
N GLN A 446 -2.40 -3.16 -17.45
CA GLN A 446 -3.57 -3.00 -18.31
C GLN A 446 -3.19 -2.54 -19.72
N GLU A 447 -2.11 -1.77 -19.86
CA GLU A 447 -1.61 -1.27 -21.15
C GLU A 447 -0.87 -2.33 -21.98
N ASN A 448 -0.32 -3.39 -21.37
CA ASN A 448 0.78 -4.16 -21.98
C ASN A 448 0.56 -5.67 -22.22
N SER A 449 -0.58 -6.28 -21.87
CA SER A 449 -0.75 -7.73 -22.09
C SER A 449 -2.15 -8.20 -22.50
N GLY A 450 -2.23 -9.25 -23.32
CA GLY A 450 -3.47 -9.95 -23.69
C GLY A 450 -3.84 -11.13 -22.76
N GLN A 451 -3.25 -11.19 -21.56
CA GLN A 451 -3.47 -12.27 -20.59
C GLN A 451 -4.23 -11.76 -19.36
N ILE A 452 -5.02 -12.65 -18.75
CA ILE A 452 -5.66 -12.42 -17.45
C ILE A 452 -4.56 -12.24 -16.40
N ARG A 453 -4.42 -11.04 -15.83
CA ARG A 453 -3.64 -10.83 -14.61
C ARG A 453 -4.56 -10.22 -13.57
N THR A 454 -5.00 -11.07 -12.64
CA THR A 454 -5.65 -10.60 -11.42
C THR A 454 -4.59 -9.90 -10.57
N SER A 455 -4.91 -8.76 -9.97
CA SER A 455 -4.08 -8.17 -8.92
C SER A 455 -3.84 -9.24 -7.88
N ASN A 456 -2.59 -9.64 -7.73
CA ASN A 456 -2.16 -10.63 -6.76
C ASN A 456 -1.97 -9.93 -5.41
N VAL A 457 -3.01 -9.21 -4.97
CA VAL A 457 -3.05 -8.52 -3.69
C VAL A 457 -3.90 -9.36 -2.75
N TYR A 458 -3.32 -9.72 -1.60
CA TYR A 458 -3.91 -10.66 -0.65
C TYR A 458 -3.94 -10.09 0.76
N TYR A 459 -5.01 -10.41 1.49
CA TYR A 459 -5.15 -10.24 2.93
C TYR A 459 -5.04 -11.61 3.62
N PRO A 460 -4.30 -11.74 4.72
CA PRO A 460 -4.40 -12.91 5.59
C PRO A 460 -5.74 -12.93 6.33
N VAL A 461 -6.35 -14.12 6.46
CA VAL A 461 -7.60 -14.30 7.23
C VAL A 461 -7.64 -15.58 8.06
N VAL A 462 -6.86 -16.60 7.67
CA VAL A 462 -6.70 -17.93 8.31
C VAL A 462 -7.79 -18.35 9.31
N ASN A 463 -8.82 -19.02 8.78
CA ASN A 463 -9.86 -19.69 9.57
C ASN A 463 -9.86 -21.20 9.29
N ILE A 464 -9.28 -22.01 10.19
CA ILE A 464 -9.03 -23.44 9.94
C ILE A 464 -10.33 -24.24 9.90
N GLU A 465 -11.30 -23.89 10.74
CA GLU A 465 -12.62 -24.50 10.83
C GLU A 465 -13.39 -24.32 9.52
N ASN A 466 -13.47 -23.08 9.04
CA ASN A 466 -14.13 -22.80 7.76
C ASN A 466 -13.37 -23.41 6.59
N SER A 467 -12.02 -23.40 6.63
CA SER A 467 -11.18 -24.07 5.65
C SER A 467 -11.53 -25.55 5.52
N GLN A 468 -11.79 -26.24 6.64
CA GLN A 468 -12.18 -27.64 6.65
C GLN A 468 -13.59 -27.86 6.08
N ILE A 469 -14.55 -26.96 6.33
CA ILE A 469 -15.89 -27.02 5.74
C ILE A 469 -15.81 -26.91 4.20
N LEU A 470 -15.05 -25.93 3.71
CA LEU A 470 -14.82 -25.72 2.28
C LEU A 470 -14.11 -26.91 1.64
N ALA A 471 -13.06 -27.42 2.30
CA ALA A 471 -12.34 -28.60 1.85
C ALA A 471 -13.23 -29.85 1.79
N LYS A 472 -14.14 -30.04 2.74
CA LYS A 472 -15.09 -31.15 2.74
C LYS A 472 -16.01 -31.12 1.52
N GLU A 473 -16.54 -29.95 1.15
CA GLU A 473 -17.34 -29.81 -0.08
C GLU A 473 -16.47 -30.06 -1.33
N MET A 474 -15.23 -29.59 -1.35
CA MET A 474 -14.28 -29.91 -2.43
C MET A 474 -14.02 -31.42 -2.55
N VAL A 475 -13.85 -32.13 -1.42
CA VAL A 475 -13.65 -33.60 -1.38
C VAL A 475 -14.85 -34.34 -1.96
N LYS A 476 -16.06 -33.99 -1.50
CA LYS A 476 -17.32 -34.53 -1.99
C LYS A 476 -17.47 -34.39 -3.50
N ASN A 477 -16.99 -33.28 -4.05
CA ASN A 477 -17.05 -32.96 -5.48
C ASN A 477 -15.81 -33.41 -6.30
N ASN A 478 -14.91 -34.20 -5.71
CA ASN A 478 -13.70 -34.69 -6.35
C ASN A 478 -12.87 -33.57 -6.99
N VAL A 479 -12.73 -32.43 -6.31
CA VAL A 479 -11.99 -31.28 -6.83
C VAL A 479 -10.50 -31.63 -7.01
N THR A 480 -9.93 -31.18 -8.12
CA THR A 480 -8.47 -31.19 -8.34
C THR A 480 -7.95 -29.77 -8.29
N ILE A 481 -6.80 -29.60 -7.67
CA ILE A 481 -6.16 -28.29 -7.45
C ILE A 481 -5.95 -27.52 -8.76
N SER A 482 -5.53 -28.19 -9.84
CA SER A 482 -5.37 -27.59 -11.18
C SER A 482 -6.67 -27.07 -11.80
N GLY A 483 -7.83 -27.49 -11.28
CA GLY A 483 -9.14 -27.03 -11.68
C GLY A 483 -9.65 -25.83 -10.88
N LEU A 484 -8.99 -25.46 -9.79
CA LEU A 484 -9.41 -24.34 -8.93
C LEU A 484 -9.24 -23.00 -9.67
N GLY A 485 -10.33 -22.26 -9.74
CA GLY A 485 -10.47 -20.98 -10.41
C GLY A 485 -11.93 -20.57 -10.45
N TYR A 486 -12.22 -19.34 -10.89
CA TYR A 486 -13.55 -18.74 -10.88
C TYR A 486 -14.68 -19.71 -11.29
N ASN A 487 -14.58 -20.33 -12.46
CA ASN A 487 -15.64 -21.23 -12.96
C ASN A 487 -15.99 -22.39 -12.03
N LEU A 488 -14.99 -23.02 -11.41
CA LEU A 488 -15.22 -24.15 -10.52
C LEU A 488 -15.82 -23.67 -9.20
N VAL A 489 -15.30 -22.56 -8.67
CA VAL A 489 -15.79 -21.97 -7.42
C VAL A 489 -17.23 -21.48 -7.59
N TYR A 490 -17.54 -20.79 -8.67
CA TYR A 490 -18.90 -20.36 -9.01
C TYR A 490 -19.90 -21.53 -9.00
N ARG A 491 -19.52 -22.65 -9.63
CA ARG A 491 -20.38 -23.84 -9.73
C ARG A 491 -20.56 -24.58 -8.42
N LEU A 492 -19.58 -24.52 -7.52
CA LEU A 492 -19.61 -25.25 -6.25
C LEU A 492 -20.18 -24.41 -5.10
N PHE A 493 -19.84 -23.14 -5.05
CA PHE A 493 -20.05 -22.26 -3.91
C PHE A 493 -20.86 -21.01 -4.25
N GLY A 494 -21.21 -20.78 -5.53
CA GLY A 494 -22.02 -19.65 -5.97
C GLY A 494 -21.22 -18.40 -6.34
N GLU A 495 -21.97 -17.38 -6.76
CA GLU A 495 -21.44 -16.10 -7.28
C GLU A 495 -20.65 -15.31 -6.24
N GLU A 496 -21.20 -15.17 -5.03
CA GLU A 496 -20.59 -14.41 -3.96
C GLU A 496 -19.17 -14.91 -3.65
N LYS A 497 -19.03 -16.21 -3.41
CA LYS A 497 -17.72 -16.83 -3.14
C LYS A 497 -16.77 -16.74 -4.33
N ALA A 498 -17.27 -16.88 -5.57
CA ALA A 498 -16.44 -16.77 -6.77
C ALA A 498 -15.90 -15.35 -6.96
N ASN A 499 -16.71 -14.34 -6.69
CA ASN A 499 -16.31 -12.93 -6.76
C ASN A 499 -15.34 -12.58 -5.63
N GLN A 500 -15.53 -13.10 -4.42
CA GLN A 500 -14.58 -12.94 -3.32
C GLN A 500 -13.19 -13.53 -3.65
N ASP A 501 -13.16 -14.77 -4.15
CA ASP A 501 -11.89 -15.48 -4.39
C ASP A 501 -11.17 -15.01 -5.66
N PHE A 502 -11.93 -14.49 -6.63
CA PHE A 502 -11.44 -14.10 -7.94
C PHE A 502 -12.12 -12.80 -8.46
N PRO A 503 -11.96 -11.66 -7.76
CA PRO A 503 -12.71 -10.41 -7.99
C PRO A 503 -12.47 -9.76 -9.36
N GLN A 504 -11.45 -10.20 -10.09
CA GLN A 504 -11.03 -9.64 -11.38
C GLN A 504 -11.07 -10.66 -12.53
N ALA A 505 -11.77 -11.78 -12.36
CA ALA A 505 -11.68 -12.89 -13.30
C ALA A 505 -12.08 -12.52 -14.75
N TYR A 506 -13.28 -11.96 -14.95
CA TYR A 506 -13.84 -11.77 -16.30
C TYR A 506 -14.08 -10.32 -16.71
N LYS A 507 -14.50 -9.44 -15.80
CA LYS A 507 -14.87 -8.04 -16.14
C LYS A 507 -13.80 -7.30 -16.95
N PRO A 508 -12.51 -7.29 -16.56
CA PRO A 508 -11.47 -6.63 -17.36
C PRO A 508 -11.25 -7.24 -18.76
N LEU A 509 -11.59 -8.52 -18.95
CA LEU A 509 -11.43 -9.22 -20.23
C LEU A 509 -12.63 -9.02 -21.14
N GLU A 510 -13.82 -8.94 -20.55
CA GLU A 510 -15.05 -8.61 -21.26
C GLU A 510 -14.99 -7.18 -21.78
N ASP A 511 -14.58 -6.21 -20.95
CA ASP A 511 -14.41 -4.80 -21.33
C ASP A 511 -13.44 -4.63 -22.51
N ARG A 512 -12.45 -5.53 -22.63
CA ARG A 512 -11.46 -5.58 -23.73
C ARG A 512 -11.87 -6.46 -24.91
N GLY A 513 -13.04 -7.11 -24.86
CA GLY A 513 -13.51 -8.02 -25.91
C GLY A 513 -12.73 -9.33 -26.04
N LEU A 514 -11.89 -9.69 -25.06
CA LEU A 514 -11.07 -10.91 -25.07
C LEU A 514 -11.85 -12.16 -24.65
N VAL A 515 -12.92 -11.96 -23.87
CA VAL A 515 -13.82 -13.02 -23.42
C VAL A 515 -15.26 -12.59 -23.72
N SER A 516 -16.11 -13.56 -24.08
CA SER A 516 -17.54 -13.32 -24.27
C SER A 516 -18.36 -14.15 -23.29
N MET A 517 -19.17 -13.46 -22.48
CA MET A 517 -20.04 -14.07 -21.49
C MET A 517 -21.27 -14.71 -22.11
N SER A 518 -21.78 -15.77 -21.48
CA SER A 518 -22.94 -16.52 -21.96
C SER A 518 -24.22 -15.71 -21.72
N LYS A 519 -25.15 -15.75 -22.68
CA LYS A 519 -26.49 -15.17 -22.50
C LYS A 519 -27.33 -15.93 -21.47
N ARG A 520 -27.02 -17.23 -21.27
CA ARG A 520 -27.73 -18.11 -20.33
C ARG A 520 -27.30 -17.87 -18.88
N ASP A 521 -26.05 -17.47 -18.69
CA ASP A 521 -25.45 -17.26 -17.38
C ASP A 521 -24.30 -16.26 -17.55
N ARG A 522 -24.50 -15.06 -17.01
CA ARG A 522 -23.55 -13.95 -17.15
C ARG A 522 -22.27 -14.15 -16.34
N ASN A 523 -22.22 -15.14 -15.45
CA ASN A 523 -21.02 -15.50 -14.68
C ASN A 523 -20.11 -16.50 -15.42
N LEU A 524 -20.60 -17.12 -16.49
CA LEU A 524 -19.86 -18.13 -17.24
C LEU A 524 -19.58 -17.67 -18.68
N THR A 525 -18.38 -17.99 -19.16
CA THR A 525 -18.01 -17.73 -20.55
C THR A 525 -18.80 -18.62 -21.51
N LYS A 526 -19.09 -18.13 -22.72
CA LYS A 526 -19.72 -18.93 -23.80
C LYS A 526 -18.95 -20.24 -24.05
N ALA A 527 -17.63 -20.19 -23.99
CA ALA A 527 -16.75 -21.34 -24.19
C ALA A 527 -16.87 -22.40 -23.09
N SER A 528 -17.15 -22.00 -21.84
CA SER A 528 -17.38 -22.90 -20.72
C SER A 528 -18.72 -23.61 -20.86
N VAL A 529 -19.79 -22.86 -21.11
CA VAL A 529 -21.15 -23.42 -21.30
C VAL A 529 -21.21 -24.37 -22.51
N ALA A 530 -20.52 -24.02 -23.61
CA ALA A 530 -20.43 -24.90 -24.77
C ALA A 530 -19.64 -26.20 -24.48
N LEU A 531 -18.60 -26.14 -23.65
CA LEU A 531 -17.85 -27.32 -23.23
C LEU A 531 -18.74 -28.28 -22.45
N GLU A 532 -19.47 -27.74 -21.49
CA GLU A 532 -20.39 -28.47 -20.63
C GLU A 532 -21.48 -29.18 -21.44
N LYS A 533 -22.17 -28.45 -22.32
CA LYS A 533 -23.20 -29.04 -23.20
C LYS A 533 -22.64 -30.19 -24.05
N SER A 534 -21.43 -30.03 -24.56
CA SER A 534 -20.76 -31.07 -25.35
C SER A 534 -20.38 -32.28 -24.48
N ALA A 535 -19.91 -32.03 -23.27
CA ALA A 535 -19.52 -33.07 -22.32
C ALA A 535 -20.73 -33.90 -21.88
N VAL A 536 -21.82 -33.24 -21.49
CA VAL A 536 -23.08 -33.89 -21.12
C VAL A 536 -23.60 -34.74 -22.27
N LYS A 537 -23.69 -34.19 -23.49
CA LYS A 537 -24.17 -34.94 -24.65
C LYS A 537 -23.36 -36.22 -24.88
N ILE A 538 -22.04 -36.12 -24.93
CA ILE A 538 -21.17 -37.27 -25.18
C ILE A 538 -21.26 -38.29 -24.05
N LEU A 539 -21.27 -37.81 -22.80
CA LEU A 539 -21.30 -38.66 -21.61
C LEU A 539 -22.61 -39.44 -21.49
N MET A 540 -23.74 -38.74 -21.61
CA MET A 540 -25.07 -39.35 -21.46
C MET A 540 -25.36 -40.36 -22.56
N THR A 541 -25.06 -40.04 -23.83
CA THR A 541 -25.20 -41.01 -24.93
C THR A 541 -24.39 -42.27 -24.67
N GLN A 542 -23.14 -42.14 -24.19
CA GLN A 542 -22.31 -43.32 -23.90
C GLN A 542 -22.85 -44.13 -22.71
N ILE A 543 -23.35 -43.47 -21.67
CA ILE A 543 -23.93 -44.16 -20.51
C ILE A 543 -25.24 -44.86 -20.89
N GLU A 544 -26.06 -44.28 -21.75
CA GLU A 544 -27.28 -44.91 -22.27
C GLU A 544 -26.98 -46.16 -23.12
N GLU A 545 -25.92 -46.13 -23.93
CA GLU A 545 -25.56 -47.23 -24.83
C GLU A 545 -24.93 -48.44 -24.11
N GLN A 546 -24.10 -48.21 -23.07
CA GLN A 546 -23.30 -49.28 -22.45
C GLN A 546 -23.19 -49.21 -20.92
N GLY A 547 -23.90 -48.28 -20.26
CA GLY A 547 -23.94 -48.16 -18.79
C GLY A 547 -22.80 -47.37 -18.15
N TYR A 548 -21.70 -47.14 -18.87
CA TYR A 548 -20.51 -46.45 -18.31
C TYR A 548 -19.69 -45.71 -19.37
N MET A 549 -18.78 -44.84 -18.92
CA MET A 549 -17.79 -44.18 -19.76
C MET A 549 -16.48 -43.96 -19.00
N TYR A 550 -15.33 -44.27 -19.61
CA TYR A 550 -14.04 -43.85 -19.04
C TYR A 550 -13.84 -42.34 -19.17
N GLU A 551 -13.43 -41.66 -18.09
CA GLU A 551 -13.18 -40.19 -18.09
C GLU A 551 -12.13 -39.82 -19.16
N SER A 552 -11.11 -40.67 -19.36
CA SER A 552 -10.09 -40.48 -20.39
C SER A 552 -10.66 -40.51 -21.82
N ASN A 553 -11.73 -41.28 -22.05
CA ASN A 553 -12.39 -41.37 -23.35
C ASN A 553 -13.26 -40.15 -23.58
N LEU A 554 -13.97 -39.68 -22.54
CA LEU A 554 -14.73 -38.43 -22.60
C LEU A 554 -13.85 -37.25 -22.98
N ILE A 555 -12.72 -37.09 -22.29
CA ILE A 555 -11.75 -36.02 -22.57
C ILE A 555 -11.22 -36.13 -24.01
N SER A 556 -10.90 -37.34 -24.48
CA SER A 556 -10.40 -37.56 -25.85
C SER A 556 -11.46 -37.20 -26.91
N LYS A 557 -12.71 -37.62 -26.70
CA LYS A 557 -13.84 -37.28 -27.60
C LYS A 557 -14.09 -35.77 -27.60
N LEU A 558 -14.09 -35.13 -26.42
CA LEU A 558 -14.25 -33.67 -26.29
C LEU A 558 -13.14 -32.89 -27.00
N ALA A 559 -11.88 -33.32 -26.84
CA ALA A 559 -10.73 -32.68 -27.47
C ALA A 559 -10.86 -32.72 -29.00
N ARG A 560 -11.33 -33.84 -29.55
CA ARG A 560 -11.57 -34.02 -30.99
C ARG A 560 -12.71 -33.16 -31.51
N VAL A 561 -13.86 -33.14 -30.82
CA VAL A 561 -15.03 -32.31 -31.19
C VAL A 561 -14.68 -30.82 -31.16
N ARG A 562 -13.90 -30.39 -30.17
CA ARG A 562 -13.51 -28.98 -30.03
C ARG A 562 -12.25 -28.58 -30.80
N LYS A 563 -11.58 -29.52 -31.47
CA LYS A 563 -10.29 -29.29 -32.15
C LYS A 563 -9.25 -28.65 -31.22
N THR A 564 -9.13 -29.16 -29.99
CA THR A 564 -8.19 -28.67 -28.96
C THR A 564 -7.25 -29.77 -28.47
N LYS A 565 -6.10 -29.39 -27.89
CA LYS A 565 -5.17 -30.36 -27.29
C LYS A 565 -5.83 -31.04 -26.09
N LYS A 566 -5.63 -32.35 -25.96
CA LYS A 566 -6.19 -33.18 -24.87
C LYS A 566 -5.88 -32.62 -23.48
N SER A 567 -4.66 -32.13 -23.25
CA SER A 567 -4.26 -31.51 -21.98
C SER A 567 -5.06 -30.25 -21.64
N ILE A 568 -5.29 -29.37 -22.62
CA ILE A 568 -6.10 -28.16 -22.45
C ILE A 568 -7.55 -28.53 -22.17
N THR A 569 -8.10 -29.50 -22.92
CA THR A 569 -9.46 -30.00 -22.70
C THR A 569 -9.61 -30.61 -21.30
N GLN A 570 -8.63 -31.39 -20.85
CA GLN A 570 -8.63 -31.98 -19.50
C GLN A 570 -8.68 -30.90 -18.41
N ASN A 571 -7.82 -29.88 -18.50
CA ASN A 571 -7.81 -28.79 -17.52
C ASN A 571 -9.14 -28.01 -17.51
N ASN A 572 -9.72 -27.75 -18.68
CA ASN A 572 -11.02 -27.07 -18.76
C ASN A 572 -12.18 -27.96 -18.29
N PHE A 573 -12.12 -29.28 -18.54
CA PHE A 573 -13.12 -30.22 -18.06
C PHE A 573 -13.12 -30.32 -16.54
N GLN A 574 -11.96 -30.29 -15.89
CA GLN A 574 -11.84 -30.26 -14.43
C GLN A 574 -12.60 -29.10 -13.79
N LYS A 575 -12.76 -27.97 -14.48
CA LYS A 575 -13.46 -26.78 -14.00
C LYS A 575 -14.99 -26.89 -14.03
N ILE A 576 -15.54 -27.84 -14.80
CA ILE A 576 -16.98 -27.97 -15.01
C ILE A 576 -17.55 -29.32 -14.54
N ARG A 577 -16.68 -30.31 -14.28
CA ARG A 577 -17.13 -31.69 -14.07
C ARG A 577 -17.99 -31.87 -12.82
N ALA A 578 -17.74 -31.11 -11.76
CA ALA A 578 -18.50 -31.25 -10.51
C ALA A 578 -19.99 -30.99 -10.73
N ASP A 579 -20.29 -29.92 -11.47
CA ASP A 579 -21.66 -29.56 -11.83
C ASP A 579 -22.32 -30.60 -12.73
N ILE A 580 -21.58 -31.14 -13.71
CA ILE A 580 -22.05 -32.26 -14.54
C ILE A 580 -22.38 -33.48 -13.68
N TYR A 581 -21.54 -33.81 -12.71
CA TYR A 581 -21.75 -34.98 -11.88
C TYR A 581 -22.95 -34.82 -10.95
N ASN A 582 -23.10 -33.65 -10.34
CA ASN A 582 -24.18 -33.35 -9.42
C ASN A 582 -25.53 -33.27 -10.15
N ASN A 583 -25.60 -32.53 -11.27
CA ASN A 583 -26.86 -32.28 -11.99
C ASN A 583 -27.41 -33.53 -12.69
N TYR A 584 -26.54 -34.47 -13.06
CA TYR A 584 -26.94 -35.67 -13.81
C TYR A 584 -26.81 -36.97 -12.99
N GLY A 585 -26.45 -36.89 -11.71
CA GLY A 585 -26.32 -38.05 -10.82
C GLY A 585 -25.19 -39.01 -11.23
N ILE A 586 -24.10 -38.47 -11.77
CA ILE A 586 -22.97 -39.28 -12.26
C ILE A 586 -21.99 -39.57 -11.13
N LYS A 587 -21.64 -40.83 -10.95
CA LYS A 587 -20.57 -41.29 -10.05
C LYS A 587 -19.24 -41.32 -10.79
N ARG A 588 -18.18 -40.92 -10.09
CA ARG A 588 -16.79 -40.94 -10.58
C ARG A 588 -15.94 -41.75 -9.62
N GLU A 589 -15.52 -42.93 -10.06
CA GLU A 589 -14.74 -43.83 -9.21
C GLU A 589 -13.56 -44.42 -9.98
N ARG A 590 -12.52 -44.85 -9.23
CA ARG A 590 -11.48 -45.69 -9.80
C ARG A 590 -12.08 -47.08 -9.98
N LEU A 591 -11.96 -47.64 -11.18
CA LEU A 591 -12.50 -48.94 -11.50
C LEU A 591 -11.85 -50.05 -10.65
N THR A 592 -12.58 -50.56 -9.66
CA THR A 592 -12.22 -51.74 -8.88
C THR A 592 -12.61 -53.01 -9.62
N LYS A 593 -12.13 -54.18 -9.17
CA LYS A 593 -12.58 -55.46 -9.75
C LYS A 593 -14.08 -55.67 -9.56
N ASP A 594 -14.60 -55.34 -8.38
CA ASP A 594 -16.02 -55.48 -8.07
C ASP A 594 -16.88 -54.62 -8.97
N LEU A 595 -16.54 -53.32 -9.10
CA LEU A 595 -17.25 -52.39 -9.98
C LEU A 595 -17.13 -52.79 -11.47
N TYR A 596 -16.00 -53.38 -11.87
CA TYR A 596 -15.80 -53.90 -13.23
C TYR A 596 -16.79 -55.02 -13.57
N TYR A 597 -17.04 -55.93 -12.62
CA TYR A 597 -18.04 -56.98 -12.79
C TYR A 597 -19.47 -56.44 -12.70
N GLU A 598 -19.74 -55.52 -11.76
CA GLU A 598 -21.04 -54.86 -11.61
C GLU A 598 -21.48 -54.14 -12.89
N LEU A 599 -20.55 -53.43 -13.54
CA LEU A 599 -20.81 -52.69 -14.79
C LEU A 599 -20.77 -53.57 -16.05
N GLY A 600 -20.51 -54.88 -15.93
CA GLY A 600 -20.51 -55.80 -17.07
C GLY A 600 -19.47 -55.49 -18.15
N ILE A 601 -18.31 -54.93 -17.78
CA ILE A 601 -17.30 -54.48 -18.74
C ILE A 601 -16.65 -55.68 -19.43
N LYS A 602 -16.67 -55.69 -20.78
CA LYS A 602 -16.13 -56.79 -21.60
C LYS A 602 -14.64 -56.63 -21.95
N GLU A 603 -14.10 -55.41 -21.85
CA GLU A 603 -12.69 -55.12 -22.13
C GLU A 603 -11.76 -55.62 -21.02
N LYS A 604 -10.48 -55.85 -21.31
CA LYS A 604 -9.51 -56.23 -20.27
C LYS A 604 -9.50 -55.21 -19.11
N TYR A 605 -9.64 -55.71 -17.87
CA TYR A 605 -9.59 -54.89 -16.67
C TYR A 605 -8.39 -53.94 -16.68
N SER A 606 -8.66 -52.67 -16.39
CA SER A 606 -7.65 -51.65 -16.20
C SER A 606 -8.12 -50.67 -15.13
N SER A 607 -7.22 -50.25 -14.24
CA SER A 607 -7.53 -49.31 -13.15
C SER A 607 -7.70 -47.87 -13.68
N LYS A 608 -8.66 -47.65 -14.58
CA LYS A 608 -9.06 -46.35 -15.12
C LYS A 608 -10.11 -45.69 -14.24
N VAL A 609 -10.34 -44.39 -14.45
CA VAL A 609 -11.48 -43.69 -13.84
C VAL A 609 -12.71 -43.92 -14.70
N VAL A 610 -13.78 -44.40 -14.10
CA VAL A 610 -15.06 -44.68 -14.75
C VAL A 610 -16.12 -43.68 -14.27
N LEU A 611 -16.99 -43.29 -15.19
CA LEU A 611 -18.16 -42.45 -15.00
C LEU A 611 -19.40 -43.29 -15.31
N TYR A 612 -20.36 -43.32 -14.42
CA TYR A 612 -21.59 -44.10 -14.58
C TYR A 612 -22.73 -43.47 -13.78
N LYS A 613 -23.97 -43.81 -14.12
CA LYS A 613 -25.15 -43.41 -13.36
C LYS A 613 -25.53 -44.56 -12.43
N LYS A 614 -25.76 -44.26 -11.16
CA LYS A 614 -26.20 -45.26 -10.18
C LYS A 614 -27.72 -45.33 -10.14
#